data_AF-A0A0L7LUA8-F1
#
_entry.id   AF-A0A0L7LUA8-F1
#
_cell.length_a   1.000
_cell.length_b   1.000
_cell.length_c   1.000
_cell.angle_alpha   90.00
_cell.angle_beta   90.00
_cell.angle_gamma   90.00
#
_symmetry.space_group_name_H-M   'P 1'
#
loop_
_entity.id
_entity.type
_entity.pdbx_description
1 polymer ?
#
loop_
_entity_poly.entity_id
_entity_poly.type
_entity_poly.pdbx_seq_one_letter_code
_entity_poly.pdbx_strand_id
1 'polypeptide(L)'
;MRTLDISDRAIRTVKEKVDENGIIENDLRGKHSNHIRVDETVIADIKKFIEAIPRIESHYTRQTSSREFIDGGKTITELFRDFQEAQQSNNKPTGKYCTFYRVFTEEYNISFFQPRKDQCDFCFQYLNSTAEQKIAMQESYDAHLEEKLLSRQEKHEDRCKIDGKNIVLVFDLQAIVIEGIRGYSFTSDIAIDDVAILQGDNCSAARLEALKHSPPPGKITVTRL
;
A
#
# COMPACT_ATOMS: atom_id res chain seq x y z
N MET A 1 53.17 28.97 40.57
CA MET A 1 52.53 27.65 40.36
C MET A 1 51.03 27.83 40.43
N ARG A 2 50.29 27.60 39.34
CA ARG A 2 48.84 27.45 39.39
C ARG A 2 48.56 25.99 39.70
N THR A 3 48.24 25.70 40.96
CA THR A 3 48.14 24.35 41.53
C THR A 3 47.11 23.44 40.85
N LEU A 4 46.15 24.01 40.12
CA LEU A 4 45.09 23.27 39.43
C LEU A 4 44.99 23.55 37.93
N ASP A 5 45.86 24.39 37.38
CA ASP A 5 45.87 24.81 35.96
C ASP A 5 44.48 25.21 35.36
N ILE A 6 43.59 25.72 36.20
CA ILE A 6 42.25 26.19 35.81
C ILE A 6 42.25 27.73 35.78
N SER A 7 41.59 28.30 34.77
CA SER A 7 41.43 29.75 34.66
C SER A 7 40.40 30.29 35.66
N ASP A 8 40.64 31.48 36.20
CA ASP A 8 39.72 32.16 37.15
C ASP A 8 38.30 32.34 36.57
N ARG A 9 38.22 32.56 35.25
CA ARG A 9 36.96 32.63 34.51
C ARG A 9 36.12 31.36 34.68
N ALA A 10 36.72 30.17 34.60
CA ALA A 10 36.00 28.92 34.76
C ALA A 10 35.42 28.77 36.17
N ILE A 11 36.16 29.19 37.20
CA ILE A 11 35.72 29.15 38.60
C ILE A 11 34.54 30.10 38.83
N ARG A 12 34.63 31.34 38.30
CA ARG A 12 33.55 32.33 38.38
C ARG A 12 32.28 31.83 37.69
N THR A 13 32.39 31.30 36.48
CA THR A 13 31.23 30.79 35.74
C THR A 13 30.57 29.60 36.42
N VAL A 14 31.33 28.72 37.07
CA VAL A 14 30.74 27.62 37.86
C VAL A 14 30.03 28.18 39.09
N LYS A 15 30.63 29.12 39.83
CA LYS A 15 29.98 29.77 40.97
C LYS A 15 28.69 30.50 40.60
N GLU A 16 28.66 31.16 39.45
CA GLU A 16 27.47 31.87 38.94
C GLU A 16 26.34 30.92 38.52
N LYS A 17 26.66 29.64 38.24
CA LYS A 17 25.70 28.60 37.79
C LYS A 17 25.30 27.62 38.88
N VAL A 18 25.84 27.75 40.09
CA VAL A 18 25.50 26.91 41.23
C VAL A 18 24.39 27.60 42.00
N ASP A 19 23.27 26.89 42.15
CA ASP A 19 22.11 27.39 42.88
C ASP A 19 22.35 27.34 44.40
N GLU A 20 21.46 27.93 45.20
CA GLU A 20 21.56 27.97 46.68
C GLU A 20 21.67 26.58 47.34
N ASN A 21 21.24 25.53 46.62
CA ASN A 21 21.30 24.13 47.04
C ASN A 21 22.55 23.38 46.55
N GLY A 22 23.52 24.05 45.94
CA GLY A 22 24.76 23.44 45.45
C GLY A 22 24.62 22.67 44.14
N ILE A 23 23.49 22.79 43.45
CA ILE A 23 23.20 22.10 42.18
C ILE A 23 23.57 23.03 41.02
N ILE A 24 24.30 22.50 40.04
CA ILE A 24 24.70 23.23 38.83
C ILE A 24 23.52 23.25 37.86
N GLU A 25 23.17 24.43 37.33
CA GLU A 25 22.16 24.58 36.27
C GLU A 25 22.46 23.69 35.05
N ASN A 26 21.40 23.19 34.42
CA ASN A 26 21.52 22.38 33.20
C ASN A 26 22.23 23.13 32.07
N ASP A 27 23.05 22.43 31.29
CA ASP A 27 23.75 23.04 30.16
C ASP A 27 22.75 23.47 29.06
N LEU A 28 22.62 24.79 28.87
CA LEU A 28 21.77 25.42 27.86
C LEU A 28 22.53 25.74 26.56
N ARG A 29 23.78 25.26 26.40
CA ARG A 29 24.51 25.43 25.13
C ARG A 29 23.70 24.88 23.95
N GLY A 30 23.61 25.67 22.89
CA GLY A 30 22.83 25.34 21.68
C GLY A 30 21.31 25.47 21.84
N LYS A 31 20.79 25.72 23.05
CA LYS A 31 19.35 25.92 23.29
C LYS A 31 19.05 27.42 23.34
N HIS A 32 18.92 28.03 22.16
CA HIS A 32 18.46 29.41 22.03
C HIS A 32 17.05 29.46 21.47
N SER A 33 16.19 30.31 22.04
CA SER A 33 14.85 30.61 21.53
C SER A 33 14.86 31.50 20.27
N ASN A 34 16.04 31.81 19.72
CA ASN A 34 16.20 32.63 18.51
C ASN A 34 15.81 31.92 17.21
N HIS A 35 15.32 30.68 17.27
CA HIS A 35 14.75 30.04 16.09
C HIS A 35 13.40 30.66 15.78
N ILE A 36 13.29 31.32 14.61
CA ILE A 36 12.04 31.83 14.07
C ILE A 36 11.03 30.69 14.01
N ARG A 37 10.03 30.74 14.88
CA ARG A 37 8.88 29.84 14.81
C ARG A 37 8.00 30.31 13.66
N VAL A 38 7.55 29.35 12.87
CA VAL A 38 6.53 29.62 11.86
C VAL A 38 5.24 29.96 12.60
N ASP A 39 4.53 30.96 12.10
CA ASP A 39 3.23 31.36 12.65
C ASP A 39 2.26 30.18 12.68
N GLU A 40 1.62 29.98 13.83
CA GLU A 40 0.70 28.87 14.08
C GLU A 40 -0.55 28.97 13.21
N THR A 41 -0.96 30.19 12.83
CA THR A 41 -2.11 30.43 11.94
C THR A 41 -1.87 29.85 10.55
N VAL A 42 -0.66 29.99 10.03
CA VAL A 42 -0.26 29.47 8.71
C VAL A 42 -0.26 27.94 8.72
N ILE A 43 0.21 27.33 9.80
CA ILE A 43 0.20 25.87 9.96
C ILE A 43 -1.24 25.34 9.98
N ALA A 44 -2.14 25.99 10.71
CA ALA A 44 -3.55 25.60 10.75
C ALA A 44 -4.24 25.69 9.39
N ASP A 45 -3.95 26.74 8.61
CA ASP A 45 -4.49 26.90 7.26
C ASP A 45 -3.94 25.87 6.27
N ILE A 46 -2.66 25.46 6.40
CA ILE A 46 -2.09 24.36 5.62
C ILE A 46 -2.82 23.04 5.92
N LYS A 47 -3.06 22.72 7.20
CA LYS A 47 -3.77 21.49 7.59
C LYS A 47 -5.18 21.43 7.01
N LYS A 48 -5.93 22.53 7.11
CA LYS A 48 -7.27 22.65 6.49
C LYS A 48 -7.25 22.41 4.99
N PHE A 49 -6.22 22.92 4.30
CA PHE A 49 -6.08 22.69 2.86
C PHE A 49 -5.80 21.21 2.55
N ILE A 50 -4.91 20.56 3.29
CA ILE A 50 -4.58 19.14 3.09
C ILE A 50 -5.78 18.24 3.36
N GLU A 51 -6.59 18.56 4.37
CA GLU A 51 -7.81 17.82 4.71
C GLU A 51 -8.93 17.97 3.68
N ALA A 52 -8.94 19.06 2.91
CA ALA A 52 -9.90 19.27 1.83
C ALA A 52 -9.58 18.48 0.56
N ILE A 53 -8.37 17.91 0.43
CA ILE A 53 -7.98 17.12 -0.74
C ILE A 53 -8.68 15.75 -0.69
N PRO A 54 -9.37 15.32 -1.77
CA PRO A 54 -10.01 14.01 -1.80
C PRO A 54 -8.98 12.89 -1.66
N ARG A 55 -9.23 11.99 -0.72
CA ARG A 55 -8.38 10.83 -0.45
C ARG A 55 -8.95 9.60 -1.13
N ILE A 56 -8.06 8.81 -1.71
CA ILE A 56 -8.36 7.55 -2.36
C ILE A 56 -7.98 6.45 -1.38
N GLU A 57 -8.94 5.57 -1.11
CA GLU A 57 -8.67 4.38 -0.32
C GLU A 57 -7.70 3.47 -1.05
N SER A 58 -6.87 2.80 -0.25
CA SER A 58 -5.81 1.93 -0.71
C SER A 58 -6.33 0.58 -1.22
N HIS A 59 -7.50 0.55 -1.85
CA HIS A 59 -8.23 -0.62 -2.35
C HIS A 59 -7.36 -1.57 -3.21
N TYR A 60 -6.29 -1.04 -3.81
CA TYR A 60 -5.30 -1.77 -4.63
C TYR A 60 -3.99 -2.13 -3.92
N THR A 61 -3.81 -1.70 -2.67
CA THR A 61 -2.64 -2.04 -1.85
C THR A 61 -2.98 -3.10 -0.82
N ARG A 62 -1.94 -3.76 -0.29
CA ARG A 62 -2.10 -4.86 0.67
C ARG A 62 -2.82 -4.35 1.92
N GLN A 63 -3.72 -5.18 2.45
CA GLN A 63 -4.58 -4.96 3.64
C GLN A 63 -3.83 -4.52 4.93
N THR A 64 -2.50 -4.45 4.90
CA THR A 64 -1.63 -4.15 6.03
C THR A 64 -1.16 -2.69 6.10
N SER A 65 -1.42 -1.84 5.10
CA SER A 65 -0.98 -0.42 5.15
C SER A 65 -2.12 0.54 5.45
N SER A 66 -1.99 1.30 6.54
CA SER A 66 -2.84 2.45 6.90
C SER A 66 -2.50 3.73 6.11
N ARG A 67 -1.84 3.59 4.95
CA ARG A 67 -1.40 4.73 4.13
C ARG A 67 -2.54 5.17 3.22
N GLU A 68 -2.82 6.46 3.23
CA GLU A 68 -3.82 7.08 2.38
C GLU A 68 -3.17 7.59 1.09
N PHE A 69 -3.95 7.67 0.01
CA PHE A 69 -3.43 8.10 -1.28
C PHE A 69 -4.16 9.32 -1.82
N ILE A 70 -3.42 10.25 -2.42
CA ILE A 70 -3.97 11.33 -3.25
C ILE A 70 -3.75 10.93 -4.72
N ASP A 71 -4.61 11.41 -5.61
CA ASP A 71 -4.40 11.26 -7.04
C ASP A 71 -2.98 11.70 -7.46
N GLY A 72 -2.32 10.84 -8.25
CA GLY A 72 -0.93 11.05 -8.70
C GLY A 72 -0.78 12.12 -9.78
N GLY A 73 -1.88 12.75 -10.21
CA GLY A 73 -1.89 13.76 -11.27
C GLY A 73 -1.24 15.09 -10.91
N LYS A 74 -1.07 15.41 -9.62
CA LYS A 74 -0.42 16.64 -9.14
C LYS A 74 0.78 16.33 -8.26
N THR A 75 1.80 17.16 -8.36
CA THR A 75 2.99 17.11 -7.47
C THR A 75 2.79 17.95 -6.20
N ILE A 76 3.59 17.70 -5.16
CA ILE A 76 3.58 18.53 -3.92
C ILE A 76 3.78 20.02 -4.24
N THR A 77 4.62 20.33 -5.23
CA THR A 77 4.89 21.70 -5.66
C THR A 77 3.65 22.36 -6.28
N GLU A 78 2.87 21.61 -7.05
CA GLU A 78 1.61 22.09 -7.62
C GLU A 78 0.53 22.24 -6.56
N LEU A 79 0.44 21.30 -5.60
CA LEU A 79 -0.44 21.44 -4.44
C LEU A 79 -0.10 22.68 -3.62
N PHE A 80 1.19 22.98 -3.47
CA PHE A 80 1.60 24.21 -2.81
C PHE A 80 1.17 25.43 -3.62
N ARG A 81 1.34 25.45 -4.95
CA ARG A 81 0.87 26.55 -5.81
C ARG A 81 -0.63 26.78 -5.66
N ASP A 82 -1.43 25.72 -5.70
CA ASP A 82 -2.89 25.78 -5.50
C ASP A 82 -3.23 26.35 -4.11
N PHE A 83 -2.46 25.99 -3.07
CA PHE A 83 -2.58 26.59 -1.74
C PHE A 83 -2.22 28.08 -1.75
N GLN A 84 -1.18 28.51 -2.46
CA GLN A 84 -0.82 29.93 -2.57
C GLN A 84 -1.95 30.73 -3.22
N GLU A 85 -2.55 30.22 -4.30
CA GLU A 85 -3.68 30.84 -4.98
C GLU A 85 -4.92 30.95 -4.05
N ALA A 86 -5.20 29.90 -3.27
CA ALA A 86 -6.28 29.89 -2.28
C ALA A 86 -6.03 30.86 -1.11
N GLN A 87 -4.78 31.10 -0.71
CA GLN A 87 -4.46 32.06 0.35
C GLN A 87 -4.48 33.51 -0.17
N GLN A 88 -4.08 33.74 -1.42
CA GLN A 88 -4.13 35.06 -2.07
C GLN A 88 -5.57 35.55 -2.21
N SER A 89 -6.50 34.69 -2.64
CA SER A 89 -7.92 35.06 -2.74
C SER A 89 -8.55 35.46 -1.40
N ASN A 90 -8.03 34.90 -0.30
CA ASN A 90 -8.47 35.19 1.07
C ASN A 90 -7.65 36.29 1.78
N ASN A 91 -6.69 36.94 1.08
CA ASN A 91 -5.77 37.95 1.63
C ASN A 91 -5.00 37.50 2.89
N LYS A 92 -4.54 36.25 2.91
CA LYS A 92 -3.81 35.66 4.05
C LYS A 92 -2.31 35.49 3.76
N PRO A 93 -1.45 35.53 4.79
CA PRO A 93 -0.03 35.30 4.64
C PRO A 93 0.23 33.87 4.16
N THR A 94 0.88 33.74 3.00
CA THR A 94 1.27 32.44 2.47
C THR A 94 2.56 31.97 3.15
N GLY A 95 2.54 30.78 3.76
CA GLY A 95 3.72 30.14 4.33
C GLY A 95 4.78 29.79 3.28
N LYS A 96 5.98 29.40 3.73
CA LYS A 96 7.05 28.91 2.83
C LYS A 96 6.78 27.47 2.40
N TYR A 97 7.25 27.10 1.21
CA TYR A 97 7.20 25.72 0.68
C TYR A 97 7.76 24.69 1.67
N CYS A 98 8.91 24.97 2.31
CA CYS A 98 9.51 24.04 3.26
C CYS A 98 8.59 23.72 4.45
N THR A 99 7.81 24.71 4.92
CA THR A 99 6.84 24.49 5.99
C THR A 99 5.70 23.59 5.51
N PHE A 100 5.18 23.86 4.30
CA PHE A 100 4.13 23.05 3.69
C PHE A 100 4.58 21.61 3.47
N TYR A 101 5.77 21.41 2.88
CA TYR A 101 6.36 20.11 2.65
C TYR A 101 6.53 19.33 3.95
N ARG A 102 7.04 19.99 5.00
CA ARG A 102 7.24 19.36 6.32
C ARG A 102 5.92 18.92 6.94
N VAL A 103 4.90 19.79 6.95
CA VAL A 103 3.58 19.43 7.46
C VAL A 103 2.99 18.25 6.68
N PHE A 104 3.11 18.28 5.34
CA PHE A 104 2.59 17.23 4.48
C PHE A 104 3.29 15.88 4.69
N THR A 105 4.60 15.83 4.92
CA THR A 105 5.35 14.57 5.05
C THR A 105 5.48 14.04 6.47
N GLU A 106 5.49 14.92 7.49
CA GLU A 106 5.67 14.51 8.89
C GLU A 106 4.34 14.28 9.60
N GLU A 107 3.31 15.06 9.33
CA GLU A 107 2.03 14.96 10.04
C GLU A 107 1.01 14.04 9.33
N TYR A 108 1.13 13.86 8.01
CA TYR A 108 0.18 13.09 7.22
C TYR A 108 0.86 11.86 6.59
N ASN A 109 0.28 10.67 6.80
CA ASN A 109 0.72 9.44 6.14
C ASN A 109 0.09 9.29 4.75
N ILE A 110 0.25 10.32 3.91
CA ILE A 110 -0.37 10.42 2.59
C ILE A 110 0.67 10.25 1.49
N SER A 111 0.31 9.63 0.37
CA SER A 111 1.19 9.54 -0.80
C SER A 111 0.49 9.59 -2.14
N PHE A 112 1.26 9.86 -3.18
CA PHE A 112 0.75 9.89 -4.54
C PHE A 112 0.41 8.48 -5.01
N PHE A 113 -0.81 8.31 -5.50
CA PHE A 113 -1.27 7.07 -6.08
C PHE A 113 -0.50 6.80 -7.37
N GLN A 114 0.19 5.67 -7.41
CA GLN A 114 0.82 5.16 -8.63
C GLN A 114 0.04 3.95 -9.09
N PRO A 115 -0.62 4.01 -10.27
CA PRO A 115 -1.34 2.87 -10.82
C PRO A 115 -0.41 1.65 -10.92
N ARG A 116 -0.86 0.53 -10.35
CA ARG A 116 -0.21 -0.78 -10.58
C ARG A 116 -0.72 -1.35 -11.89
N LYS A 117 0.10 -2.18 -12.53
CA LYS A 117 -0.19 -2.79 -13.84
C LYS A 117 -1.43 -3.72 -13.86
N ASP A 118 -1.93 -4.12 -12.68
CA ASP A 118 -3.00 -5.11 -12.53
C ASP A 118 -4.32 -4.48 -12.04
N GLN A 119 -4.82 -3.45 -12.74
CA GLN A 119 -6.19 -2.98 -12.51
C GLN A 119 -7.16 -3.88 -13.28
N CYS A 120 -8.27 -4.27 -12.64
CA CYS A 120 -9.32 -5.01 -13.34
C CYS A 120 -9.98 -4.09 -14.38
N ASP A 121 -9.91 -4.47 -15.65
CA ASP A 121 -10.48 -3.70 -16.77
C ASP A 121 -11.97 -3.42 -16.57
N PHE A 122 -12.70 -4.40 -16.03
CA PHE A 122 -14.12 -4.28 -15.73
C PHE A 122 -14.40 -3.23 -14.65
N CYS A 123 -13.66 -3.24 -13.54
CA CYS A 123 -13.79 -2.20 -12.50
C CYS A 123 -13.43 -0.81 -13.05
N PHE A 124 -12.38 -0.73 -13.87
CA PHE A 124 -11.92 0.52 -14.46
C PHE A 124 -12.96 1.09 -15.45
N GLN A 125 -13.58 0.22 -16.23
CA GLN A 125 -14.68 0.58 -17.14
C GLN A 125 -15.87 1.13 -16.36
N TYR A 126 -16.31 0.44 -15.30
CA TYR A 126 -17.42 0.88 -14.46
C TYR A 126 -17.18 2.26 -13.83
N LEU A 127 -15.98 2.52 -13.32
CA LEU A 127 -15.62 3.81 -12.71
C LEU A 127 -15.71 4.97 -13.70
N ASN A 128 -15.26 4.76 -14.93
CA ASN A 128 -15.19 5.78 -15.99
C ASN A 128 -16.47 5.91 -16.82
N SER A 129 -17.46 5.03 -16.63
CA SER A 129 -18.76 5.08 -17.31
C SER A 129 -19.66 6.23 -16.83
N THR A 130 -20.60 6.64 -17.69
CA THR A 130 -21.61 7.65 -17.37
C THR A 130 -22.60 7.14 -16.31
N ALA A 131 -23.34 8.03 -15.66
CA ALA A 131 -24.30 7.66 -14.60
C ALA A 131 -25.36 6.65 -15.07
N GLU A 132 -25.82 6.78 -16.31
CA GLU A 132 -26.79 5.85 -16.93
C GLU A 132 -26.21 4.45 -17.14
N GLN A 133 -24.96 4.38 -17.62
CA GLN A 133 -24.25 3.12 -17.81
C GLN A 133 -23.90 2.44 -16.47
N LYS A 134 -23.61 3.24 -15.43
CA LYS A 134 -23.38 2.73 -14.07
C LYS A 134 -24.61 2.03 -13.53
N ILE A 135 -25.80 2.63 -13.67
CA ILE A 135 -27.06 2.00 -13.23
C ILE A 135 -27.27 0.66 -13.96
N ALA A 136 -27.02 0.61 -15.26
CA ALA A 136 -27.18 -0.62 -16.05
C ALA A 136 -26.15 -1.72 -15.67
N MET A 137 -24.92 -1.33 -15.31
CA MET A 137 -23.84 -2.26 -14.97
C MET A 137 -23.72 -2.54 -13.47
N GLN A 138 -24.54 -1.90 -12.63
CA GLN A 138 -24.42 -1.96 -11.18
C GLN A 138 -24.56 -3.39 -10.64
N GLU A 139 -25.58 -4.13 -11.09
CA GLU A 139 -25.81 -5.51 -10.65
C GLU A 139 -24.62 -6.43 -11.00
N SER A 140 -24.05 -6.27 -12.19
CA SER A 140 -22.86 -7.02 -12.61
C SER A 140 -21.61 -6.58 -11.84
N TYR A 141 -21.51 -5.30 -11.48
CA TYR A 141 -20.43 -4.77 -10.66
C TYR A 141 -20.49 -5.28 -9.23
N ASP A 142 -21.67 -5.32 -8.62
CA ASP A 142 -21.88 -5.84 -7.27
C ASP A 142 -21.58 -7.34 -7.21
N ALA A 143 -22.04 -8.13 -8.19
CA ALA A 143 -21.69 -9.55 -8.31
C ALA A 143 -20.17 -9.77 -8.45
N HIS A 144 -19.50 -8.98 -9.30
CA HIS A 144 -18.05 -9.03 -9.44
C HIS A 144 -17.32 -8.73 -8.11
N LEU A 145 -17.81 -7.78 -7.33
CA LEU A 145 -17.25 -7.46 -6.02
C LEU A 145 -17.45 -8.60 -5.02
N GLU A 146 -18.63 -9.23 -4.99
CA GLU A 146 -18.92 -10.38 -4.15
C GLU A 146 -18.01 -11.58 -4.48
N GLU A 147 -17.91 -11.96 -5.76
CA GLU A 147 -17.02 -13.05 -6.21
C GLU A 147 -15.56 -12.78 -5.83
N LYS A 148 -15.11 -11.54 -5.99
CA LYS A 148 -13.77 -11.11 -5.61
C LYS A 148 -13.54 -11.22 -4.09
N LEU A 149 -14.54 -10.91 -3.27
CA LEU A 149 -14.45 -11.05 -1.82
C LEU A 149 -14.42 -12.51 -1.40
N LEU A 150 -15.28 -13.35 -1.97
CA LEU A 150 -15.33 -14.80 -1.73
C LEU A 150 -13.98 -15.45 -2.09
N SER A 151 -13.45 -15.17 -3.28
CA SER A 151 -12.15 -15.69 -3.71
C SER A 151 -11.00 -15.26 -2.77
N ARG A 152 -11.04 -14.02 -2.25
CA ARG A 152 -10.05 -13.53 -1.27
C ARG A 152 -10.18 -14.26 0.07
N GLN A 153 -11.42 -14.51 0.51
CA GLN A 153 -11.70 -15.23 1.74
C GLN A 153 -11.24 -16.68 1.65
N GLU A 154 -11.60 -17.40 0.59
CA GLU A 154 -11.17 -18.79 0.35
C GLU A 154 -9.65 -18.89 0.31
N LYS A 155 -8.98 -17.98 -0.41
CA LYS A 155 -7.51 -17.90 -0.44
C LYS A 155 -6.90 -17.65 0.94
N HIS A 156 -7.55 -16.87 1.79
CA HIS A 156 -7.11 -16.64 3.17
C HIS A 156 -7.26 -17.90 4.01
N GLU A 157 -8.42 -18.55 3.94
CA GLU A 157 -8.70 -19.81 4.64
C GLU A 157 -7.71 -20.90 4.24
N ASP A 158 -7.38 -20.98 2.95
CA ASP A 158 -6.39 -21.92 2.42
C ASP A 158 -4.98 -21.62 2.89
N ARG A 159 -4.60 -20.34 3.00
CA ARG A 159 -3.31 -19.97 3.61
C ARG A 159 -3.23 -20.34 5.09
N CYS A 160 -4.33 -20.29 5.82
CA CYS A 160 -4.39 -20.70 7.22
C CYS A 160 -4.27 -22.22 7.41
N LYS A 161 -4.54 -23.03 6.38
CA LYS A 161 -4.40 -24.49 6.40
C LYS A 161 -2.97 -24.98 6.15
N ILE A 162 -2.02 -24.07 5.88
CA ILE A 162 -0.61 -24.42 5.65
C ILE A 162 -0.01 -24.90 6.98
N ASP A 163 0.45 -26.15 6.99
CA ASP A 163 1.15 -26.78 8.10
C ASP A 163 2.41 -27.47 7.56
N GLY A 164 3.34 -27.91 8.42
CA GLY A 164 4.60 -28.56 8.03
C GLY A 164 4.44 -29.82 7.16
N LYS A 165 3.22 -30.35 7.03
CA LYS A 165 2.87 -31.52 6.20
C LYS A 165 2.07 -31.19 4.94
N ASN A 166 1.54 -29.98 4.81
CA ASN A 166 0.62 -29.61 3.73
C ASN A 166 1.13 -28.39 2.98
N ILE A 167 1.25 -28.51 1.66
CA ILE A 167 1.58 -27.41 0.76
C ILE A 167 0.31 -27.03 0.02
N VAL A 168 -0.08 -25.75 0.13
CA VAL A 168 -1.25 -25.21 -0.57
C VAL A 168 -0.76 -24.41 -1.77
N LEU A 169 -1.21 -24.81 -2.97
CA LEU A 169 -0.91 -24.14 -4.23
C LEU A 169 -2.18 -23.43 -4.71
N VAL A 170 -2.09 -22.12 -4.89
CA VAL A 170 -3.21 -21.28 -5.37
C VAL A 170 -2.82 -20.74 -6.73
N PHE A 171 -3.55 -21.12 -7.77
CA PHE A 171 -3.33 -20.70 -9.15
C PHE A 171 -4.51 -19.86 -9.63
N ASP A 172 -4.21 -18.79 -10.36
CA ASP A 172 -5.22 -18.05 -11.12
C ASP A 172 -5.40 -18.77 -12.47
N LEU A 173 -6.55 -19.41 -12.67
CA LEU A 173 -6.87 -20.14 -13.91
C LEU A 173 -7.42 -19.18 -14.97
N GLN A 174 -6.75 -18.05 -15.23
CA GLN A 174 -7.11 -17.19 -16.35
C GLN A 174 -6.81 -17.87 -17.71
N ALA A 175 -5.91 -18.85 -17.75
CA ALA A 175 -5.69 -19.71 -18.91
C ALA A 175 -5.04 -21.05 -18.51
N ILE A 176 -5.57 -22.16 -19.05
CA ILE A 176 -4.91 -23.48 -18.96
C ILE A 176 -4.00 -23.60 -20.19
N VAL A 177 -2.68 -23.56 -19.97
CA VAL A 177 -1.69 -23.81 -21.03
C VAL A 177 -1.19 -25.23 -20.88
N ILE A 178 -1.40 -26.05 -21.91
CA ILE A 178 -0.83 -27.40 -22.00
C ILE A 178 0.38 -27.30 -22.93
N GLU A 179 1.58 -27.42 -22.37
CA GLU A 179 2.82 -27.43 -23.15
C GLU A 179 3.28 -28.87 -23.40
N GLY A 180 3.35 -29.25 -24.67
CA GLY A 180 3.93 -30.53 -25.09
C GLY A 180 5.42 -30.40 -25.36
N ILE A 181 6.27 -31.00 -24.51
CA ILE A 181 7.72 -31.03 -24.73
C ILE A 181 8.06 -32.19 -25.66
N ARG A 182 8.62 -31.88 -26.84
CA ARG A 182 9.03 -32.88 -27.83
C ARG A 182 10.18 -33.73 -27.27
N GLY A 183 9.98 -35.05 -27.22
CA GLY A 183 11.03 -36.00 -26.90
C GLY A 183 12.06 -36.17 -28.03
N TYR A 184 13.20 -36.78 -27.71
CA TYR A 184 14.30 -37.00 -28.65
C TYR A 184 14.05 -38.10 -29.70
N SER A 185 12.99 -38.90 -29.52
CA SER A 185 12.65 -40.01 -30.42
C SER A 185 11.51 -39.64 -31.38
N PHE A 186 11.59 -40.12 -32.62
CA PHE A 186 10.56 -39.97 -33.65
C PHE A 186 9.49 -41.07 -33.61
N THR A 187 9.59 -42.01 -32.66
CA THR A 187 8.70 -43.17 -32.55
C THR A 187 7.47 -42.93 -31.68
N SER A 188 7.23 -41.68 -31.23
CA SER A 188 6.12 -41.34 -30.35
C SER A 188 5.59 -39.93 -30.66
N ASP A 189 4.27 -39.78 -30.62
CA ASP A 189 3.57 -38.49 -30.71
C ASP A 189 2.88 -38.16 -29.38
N ILE A 190 2.57 -36.87 -29.15
CA ILE A 190 1.79 -36.42 -27.99
C ILE A 190 0.34 -36.31 -28.44
N ALA A 191 -0.54 -37.16 -27.88
CA ALA A 191 -1.98 -37.09 -28.09
C ALA A 191 -2.67 -36.70 -26.78
N ILE A 192 -3.58 -35.73 -26.86
CA ILE A 192 -4.43 -35.29 -25.75
C ILE A 192 -5.86 -35.50 -26.20
N ASP A 193 -6.64 -36.19 -25.39
CA ASP A 193 -8.08 -36.39 -25.60
C ASP A 193 -8.83 -36.34 -24.27
N ASP A 194 -10.14 -36.12 -24.32
CA ASP A 194 -11.05 -36.09 -23.16
C ASP A 194 -10.66 -35.10 -22.04
N VAL A 195 -10.39 -33.83 -22.39
CA VAL A 195 -10.16 -32.77 -21.38
C VAL A 195 -11.49 -32.29 -20.82
N ALA A 196 -11.74 -32.54 -19.54
CA ALA A 196 -12.91 -32.06 -18.81
C ALA A 196 -12.51 -31.22 -17.60
N ILE A 197 -13.17 -30.09 -17.41
CA ILE A 197 -13.05 -29.25 -16.21
C ILE A 197 -14.24 -29.59 -15.31
N LEU A 198 -13.97 -30.15 -14.13
CA LEU A 198 -14.97 -30.52 -13.14
C LEU A 198 -14.80 -29.66 -11.87
N GLN A 199 -15.89 -29.42 -11.14
CA GLN A 199 -15.91 -28.64 -9.90
C GLN A 199 -16.69 -29.37 -8.81
N GLY A 200 -16.29 -29.21 -7.55
CA GLY A 200 -16.98 -29.75 -6.37
C GLY A 200 -16.86 -31.27 -6.18
N ASP A 201 -17.88 -31.91 -5.60
CA ASP A 201 -17.92 -33.35 -5.25
C ASP A 201 -17.68 -34.29 -6.46
N ASN A 202 -17.89 -33.78 -7.68
CA ASN A 202 -17.62 -34.49 -8.92
C ASN A 202 -16.12 -34.75 -9.17
N CYS A 203 -15.22 -33.95 -8.58
CA CYS A 203 -13.77 -34.16 -8.67
C CYS A 203 -13.34 -35.47 -7.97
N SER A 204 -13.95 -35.77 -6.83
CA SER A 204 -13.69 -36.96 -6.02
C SER A 204 -14.13 -38.23 -6.75
N ALA A 205 -15.32 -38.20 -7.35
CA ALA A 205 -15.88 -39.30 -8.14
C ALA A 205 -15.10 -39.53 -9.44
N ALA A 206 -14.74 -38.46 -10.17
CA ALA A 206 -13.96 -38.55 -11.40
C ALA A 206 -12.54 -39.08 -11.16
N ARG A 207 -11.90 -38.73 -10.03
CA ARG A 207 -10.62 -39.31 -9.61
C ARG A 207 -10.74 -40.83 -9.38
N LEU A 208 -11.82 -41.28 -8.73
CA LEU A 208 -12.08 -42.70 -8.49
C LEU A 208 -12.35 -43.47 -9.80
N GLU A 209 -13.06 -42.88 -10.75
CA GLU A 209 -13.28 -43.45 -12.09
C GLU A 209 -11.99 -43.48 -12.94
N ALA A 210 -11.16 -42.44 -12.88
CA ALA A 210 -9.88 -42.38 -13.58
C ALA A 210 -8.86 -43.42 -13.07
N LEU A 211 -8.94 -43.83 -11.80
CA LEU A 211 -8.10 -44.87 -11.19
C LEU A 211 -8.53 -46.30 -11.54
N LYS A 212 -9.78 -46.50 -12.00
CA LYS A 212 -10.31 -47.84 -12.38
C LYS A 212 -9.81 -48.32 -13.74
N HIS A 213 -9.31 -47.41 -14.58
CA HIS A 213 -8.78 -47.71 -15.90
C HIS A 213 -7.27 -47.45 -15.87
N SER A 214 -6.44 -48.46 -16.15
CA SER A 214 -4.99 -48.27 -16.19
C SER A 214 -4.64 -47.16 -17.20
N PRO A 215 -3.99 -46.06 -16.78
CA PRO A 215 -3.74 -44.96 -17.69
C PRO A 215 -2.61 -45.31 -18.66
N PRO A 216 -2.73 -45.04 -19.98
CA PRO A 216 -1.55 -44.88 -20.81
C PRO A 216 -0.68 -43.73 -20.27
N PRO A 217 0.63 -43.73 -20.52
CA PRO A 217 1.53 -42.71 -19.99
C PRO A 217 1.08 -41.31 -20.46
N GLY A 218 0.77 -40.41 -19.52
CA GLY A 218 0.54 -39.00 -19.83
C GLY A 218 -0.74 -38.35 -19.30
N LYS A 219 -1.46 -38.90 -18.31
CA LYS A 219 -2.60 -38.16 -17.71
C LYS A 219 -2.13 -37.13 -16.69
N ILE A 220 -2.34 -35.85 -17.02
CA ILE A 220 -2.24 -34.72 -16.08
C ILE A 220 -3.66 -34.42 -15.59
N THR A 221 -3.92 -34.60 -14.30
CA THR A 221 -5.19 -34.21 -13.68
C THR A 221 -5.00 -32.86 -12.99
N VAL A 222 -5.56 -31.80 -13.56
CA VAL A 222 -5.59 -30.49 -12.91
C VAL A 222 -6.89 -30.39 -12.11
N THR A 223 -6.77 -30.12 -10.82
CA THR A 223 -7.91 -29.90 -9.92
C THR A 223 -8.06 -28.40 -9.70
N ARG A 224 -9.26 -27.87 -9.92
CA ARG A 224 -9.62 -26.47 -9.62
C ARG A 224 -10.10 -26.37 -8.17
N LEU A 225 -9.68 -25.30 -7.48
CA LEU A 225 -10.44 -24.67 -6.41
C LEU A 225 -11.04 -23.40 -7.02
#